data_AF-A0A2V6Q936-F1
#
_entry.id   AF-A0A2V6Q936-F1
#
_cell.length_a   1.000
_cell.length_b   1.000
_cell.length_c   1.000
_cell.angle_alpha   90.00
_cell.angle_beta   90.00
_cell.angle_gamma   90.00
#
_symmetry.space_group_name_H-M   'P 1'
#
loop_
_entity.id
_entity.type
_entity.pdbx_description
1 polymer ?
#
loop_
_entity_poly.entity_id
_entity_poly.type
_entity_poly.pdbx_seq_one_letter_code
_entity_poly.pdbx_strand_id
1 'polypeptide(L)'
;MSRDWRAEVEAALTGALGRLPHYPASPELKRRLRAAWPEPTPSRWTWRRRLRVLVPAVALAALAAVLAPIAWDRLGMRPDRERAERLVAEAVNDHVRVLISAQPLEVKSGGIHQVRPWFTGRLDFAPVVPFEGDAEFPLQGGAVGYFVDRKAAVLVYGHRLHTISLLVFRADGLDWPRRGWTRVGGVEAYAEATRGFNTLLWRRDDLGYALISDVEPAALRALAARLAPGS
;
A
#
# COMPACT_ATOMS: atom_id res chain seq x y z
N MET A 1 5.29 -83.01 6.16
CA MET A 1 5.16 -82.34 7.48
C MET A 1 6.55 -82.16 8.10
N SER A 2 7.37 -81.22 7.63
CA SER A 2 8.79 -81.11 8.07
C SER A 2 9.36 -79.68 8.00
N ARG A 3 8.62 -78.65 8.44
CA ARG A 3 9.08 -77.24 8.39
C ARG A 3 9.01 -76.43 9.68
N ASP A 4 8.39 -76.90 10.76
CA ASP A 4 8.23 -76.08 11.99
C ASP A 4 9.31 -76.27 13.07
N TRP A 5 10.10 -77.35 13.01
CA TRP A 5 11.05 -77.65 14.09
C TRP A 5 12.17 -76.59 14.24
N ARG A 6 12.55 -75.89 13.15
CA ARG A 6 13.60 -74.86 13.21
C ARG A 6 13.16 -73.62 13.99
N ALA A 7 11.91 -73.20 13.81
CA ALA A 7 11.35 -72.05 14.51
C ALA A 7 11.18 -72.34 16.00
N GLU A 8 10.76 -73.57 16.35
CA GLU A 8 10.71 -74.02 17.74
C GLU A 8 12.09 -74.12 18.39
N VAL A 9 13.09 -74.61 17.65
CA VAL A 9 14.48 -74.66 18.12
C VAL A 9 15.06 -73.25 18.29
N GLU A 10 14.79 -72.32 17.38
CA GLU A 10 15.20 -70.92 17.53
C GLU A 10 14.52 -70.24 18.72
N ALA A 11 13.22 -70.49 18.93
CA ALA A 11 12.48 -69.96 20.08
C ALA A 11 13.02 -70.54 21.40
N ALA A 12 13.31 -71.84 21.44
CA ALA A 12 13.88 -72.52 22.59
C ALA A 12 15.31 -72.04 22.90
N LEU A 13 16.14 -71.85 21.87
CA LEU A 13 17.50 -71.29 21.99
C LEU A 13 17.46 -69.84 22.48
N THR A 14 16.55 -69.02 21.95
CA THR A 14 16.40 -67.61 22.37
C THR A 14 15.94 -67.53 23.82
N GLY A 15 15.01 -68.39 24.22
CA GLY A 15 14.54 -68.49 25.61
C GLY A 15 15.59 -69.06 26.58
N ALA A 16 16.53 -69.89 26.11
CA ALA A 16 17.66 -70.37 26.89
C ALA A 16 18.77 -69.32 27.02
N LEU A 17 19.07 -68.60 25.93
CA LEU A 17 20.05 -67.51 25.90
C LEU A 17 19.62 -66.33 26.79
N GLY A 18 18.33 -66.03 26.85
CA GLY A 18 17.79 -64.98 27.73
C GLY A 18 17.93 -65.27 29.23
N ARG A 19 18.14 -66.53 29.63
CA ARG A 19 18.33 -66.94 31.03
C ARG A 19 19.80 -67.01 31.46
N LEU A 20 20.75 -66.77 30.56
CA LEU A 20 22.16 -66.72 30.91
C LEU A 20 22.49 -65.36 31.57
N PRO A 21 23.38 -65.35 32.59
CA PRO A 21 23.85 -64.11 33.17
C PRO A 21 24.55 -63.26 32.10
N HIS A 22 24.05 -62.04 31.90
CA HIS A 22 24.61 -61.10 30.94
C HIS A 22 25.89 -60.50 31.51
N TYR A 23 27.05 -61.02 31.08
CA TYR A 23 28.33 -60.44 31.47
C TYR A 23 28.58 -59.15 30.66
N PRO A 24 28.90 -58.02 31.30
CA PRO A 24 29.33 -56.83 30.58
C PRO A 24 30.61 -57.16 29.81
N ALA A 25 30.58 -56.94 28.50
CA ALA A 25 31.74 -57.17 27.64
C ALA A 25 32.97 -56.42 28.18
N SER A 26 34.08 -57.15 28.36
CA SER A 26 35.30 -56.61 28.94
C SER A 26 35.82 -55.42 28.11
N PRO A 27 36.47 -54.43 28.75
CA PRO A 27 37.03 -53.26 28.05
C PRO A 27 37.97 -53.65 26.91
N GLU A 28 38.69 -54.77 27.07
CA GLU A 28 39.59 -55.34 26.07
C GLU A 28 38.88 -55.76 24.79
N LEU A 29 37.72 -56.40 24.91
CA LEU A 29 36.93 -56.83 23.77
C LEU A 29 36.39 -55.61 22.99
N LYS A 30 35.93 -54.57 23.70
CA LYS A 30 35.49 -53.31 23.08
C LYS A 30 36.64 -52.58 22.38
N ARG A 31 37.86 -52.66 22.92
CA ARG A 31 39.07 -52.13 22.26
C ARG A 31 39.38 -52.87 20.97
N ARG A 32 39.39 -54.21 21.00
CA ARG A 32 39.68 -55.03 19.83
C ARG A 32 38.62 -54.89 18.75
N LEU A 33 37.36 -54.75 19.12
CA LEU A 33 36.27 -54.52 18.17
C LEU A 33 36.39 -53.16 17.48
N ARG A 34 36.71 -52.10 18.23
CA ARG A 34 37.01 -50.77 17.66
C ARG A 34 38.26 -50.75 16.79
N ALA A 35 39.26 -51.58 17.10
CA ALA A 35 40.45 -51.73 16.28
C ALA A 35 40.18 -52.53 14.98
N ALA A 36 39.24 -53.47 15.01
CA ALA A 36 38.88 -54.32 13.87
C ALA A 36 37.83 -53.69 12.94
N TRP A 37 37.05 -52.73 13.43
CA TRP A 37 36.01 -52.05 12.65
C TRP A 37 36.37 -50.58 12.40
N PRO A 38 36.65 -50.17 11.16
CA PRO A 38 36.83 -48.75 10.85
C PRO A 38 35.53 -47.98 11.14
N GLU A 39 35.63 -46.81 11.77
CA GLU A 39 34.48 -45.92 11.92
C GLU A 39 33.93 -45.52 10.54
N PRO A 40 32.60 -45.44 10.35
CA PRO A 40 32.01 -44.94 9.11
C PRO A 40 32.46 -43.49 8.91
N THR A 41 33.36 -43.26 7.94
CA THR A 41 33.79 -41.91 7.58
C THR A 41 32.58 -41.14 7.03
N PRO A 42 32.29 -39.91 7.52
CA PRO A 42 31.21 -39.12 6.97
C PRO A 42 31.52 -38.83 5.49
N SER A 43 30.70 -39.40 4.62
CA SER A 43 30.87 -39.33 3.16
C SER A 43 30.82 -37.86 2.70
N ARG A 44 31.98 -37.33 2.30
CA ARG A 44 32.16 -36.00 1.70
C ARG A 44 31.36 -35.79 0.40
N TRP A 45 30.74 -36.85 -0.13
CA TRP A 45 29.92 -36.84 -1.35
C TRP A 45 28.52 -36.20 -1.13
N THR A 46 27.94 -36.29 0.07
CA THR A 46 26.58 -35.80 0.32
C THR A 46 26.51 -34.27 0.49
N TRP A 47 27.53 -33.66 1.10
CA TRP A 47 27.65 -32.21 1.30
C TRP A 47 27.72 -31.44 -0.03
N ARG A 48 28.60 -31.85 -0.95
CA ARG A 48 28.88 -31.06 -2.18
C ARG A 48 27.72 -31.11 -3.17
N ARG A 49 26.95 -32.22 -3.18
CA ARG A 49 25.78 -32.38 -4.04
C ARG A 49 24.56 -31.62 -3.50
N ARG A 50 24.38 -31.53 -2.17
CA ARG A 50 23.35 -30.67 -1.56
C ARG A 50 23.61 -29.19 -1.86
N LEU A 51 24.85 -28.73 -1.74
CA LEU A 51 25.22 -27.35 -2.09
C LEU A 51 25.00 -27.01 -3.58
N ARG A 52 25.26 -27.95 -4.50
CA ARG A 52 25.03 -27.74 -5.94
C ARG A 52 23.56 -27.54 -6.33
N VAL A 53 22.62 -28.04 -5.53
CA VAL A 53 21.16 -27.85 -5.78
C VAL A 53 20.64 -26.62 -5.03
N LEU A 54 21.19 -26.32 -3.85
CA LEU A 54 20.78 -25.17 -3.05
C LEU A 54 21.23 -23.82 -3.64
N VAL A 55 22.43 -23.75 -4.23
CA VAL A 55 22.95 -22.51 -4.84
C VAL A 55 22.07 -21.95 -5.97
N PRO A 56 21.66 -22.74 -6.99
CA PRO A 56 20.76 -22.21 -8.03
C PRO A 56 19.36 -21.89 -7.51
N ALA A 57 18.85 -22.65 -6.53
CA ALA A 57 17.56 -22.39 -5.91
C ALA A 57 17.53 -21.06 -5.12
N VAL A 58 18.60 -20.78 -4.36
CA VAL A 58 18.76 -19.50 -3.65
C VAL A 58 18.94 -18.34 -4.63
N ALA A 59 19.70 -18.53 -5.71
CA ALA A 59 19.87 -17.50 -6.75
C ALA A 59 18.55 -17.18 -7.46
N LEU A 60 17.75 -18.19 -7.79
CA LEU A 60 16.41 -18.00 -8.37
C LEU A 60 15.44 -17.35 -7.39
N ALA A 61 15.48 -17.73 -6.11
CA ALA A 61 14.65 -17.10 -5.08
C ALA A 61 15.04 -15.63 -4.85
N ALA A 62 16.33 -15.31 -4.84
CA ALA A 62 16.82 -13.94 -4.75
C ALA A 62 16.43 -13.11 -5.98
N LEU A 63 16.54 -13.69 -7.18
CA LEU A 63 16.09 -13.04 -8.41
C LEU A 63 14.57 -12.80 -8.40
N ALA A 64 13.78 -13.79 -7.98
CA ALA A 64 12.34 -13.66 -7.84
C ALA A 64 11.97 -12.59 -6.78
N ALA A 65 12.69 -12.52 -5.66
CA ALA A 65 12.48 -11.48 -4.64
C ALA A 65 12.75 -10.06 -5.18
N VAL A 66 13.68 -9.88 -6.11
CA VAL A 66 13.96 -8.59 -6.75
C VAL A 66 12.98 -8.28 -7.90
N LEU A 67 12.61 -9.29 -8.69
CA LEU A 67 11.76 -9.11 -9.87
C LEU A 67 10.26 -9.10 -9.55
N ALA A 68 9.82 -9.80 -8.51
CA ALA A 68 8.40 -9.88 -8.15
C ALA A 68 7.79 -8.50 -7.82
N PRO A 69 8.42 -7.60 -7.04
CA PRO A 69 7.89 -6.26 -6.81
C PRO A 69 7.77 -5.44 -8.10
N ILE A 70 8.75 -5.56 -9.00
CA ILE A 70 8.78 -4.85 -10.29
C ILE A 70 7.67 -5.37 -11.20
N ALA A 71 7.52 -6.69 -11.28
CA ALA A 71 6.45 -7.33 -12.04
C ALA A 71 5.07 -6.99 -11.47
N TRP A 72 4.93 -6.96 -10.14
CA TRP A 72 3.70 -6.60 -9.43
C TRP A 72 3.26 -5.15 -9.74
N ASP A 73 4.21 -4.22 -9.76
CA ASP A 73 3.96 -2.83 -10.14
C ASP A 73 3.60 -2.69 -11.63
N ARG A 74 4.36 -3.33 -12.52
CA ARG A 74 4.12 -3.36 -13.99
C ARG A 74 2.76 -3.97 -14.36
N LEU A 75 2.35 -5.03 -13.64
CA LEU A 75 1.05 -5.69 -13.83
C LEU A 75 -0.12 -4.88 -13.23
N GLY A 76 0.16 -3.74 -12.60
CA GLY A 76 -0.88 -2.88 -12.02
C GLY A 76 -1.57 -3.49 -10.80
N MET A 77 -0.96 -4.50 -10.16
CA MET A 77 -1.49 -5.21 -9.00
C MET A 77 -1.28 -4.44 -7.68
N ARG A 78 -0.63 -3.27 -7.71
CA ARG A 78 -0.62 -2.36 -6.56
C ARG A 78 -2.06 -2.01 -6.15
N PRO A 79 -2.40 -2.07 -4.85
CA PRO A 79 -3.73 -1.68 -4.39
C PRO A 79 -3.99 -0.24 -4.80
N ASP A 80 -5.10 0.04 -5.48
CA ASP A 80 -5.50 1.41 -5.85
C ASP A 80 -5.59 2.34 -4.63
N ARG A 81 -5.84 1.74 -3.47
CA ARG A 81 -5.82 2.39 -2.17
C ARG A 81 -4.48 3.09 -1.86
N GLU A 82 -3.33 2.46 -2.10
CA GLU A 82 -2.03 3.10 -1.81
C GLU A 82 -1.75 4.31 -2.71
N ARG A 83 -2.26 4.30 -3.94
CA ARG A 83 -2.13 5.41 -4.89
C ARG A 83 -3.00 6.60 -4.45
N ALA A 84 -4.25 6.29 -4.12
CA ALA A 84 -5.19 7.26 -3.60
C ALA A 84 -4.73 7.87 -2.27
N GLU A 85 -4.24 7.05 -1.35
CA GLU A 85 -3.74 7.46 -0.04
C GLU A 85 -2.66 8.55 -0.15
N ARG A 86 -1.78 8.49 -1.15
CA ARG A 86 -0.78 9.55 -1.38
C ARG A 86 -1.41 10.89 -1.78
N LEU A 87 -2.31 10.88 -2.76
CA LEU A 87 -3.00 12.10 -3.22
C LEU A 87 -3.90 12.68 -2.12
N VAL A 88 -4.58 11.82 -1.36
CA VAL A 88 -5.43 12.22 -0.24
C VAL A 88 -4.59 12.76 0.92
N ALA A 89 -3.47 12.12 1.25
CA ALA A 89 -2.59 12.60 2.31
C ALA A 89 -2.03 13.98 2.00
N GLU A 90 -1.64 14.23 0.74
CA GLU A 90 -1.18 15.53 0.28
C GLU A 90 -2.31 16.57 0.35
N ALA A 91 -3.50 16.24 -0.15
CA ALA A 91 -4.66 17.13 -0.12
C ALA A 91 -5.00 17.59 1.31
N VAL A 92 -4.95 16.66 2.27
CA VAL A 92 -5.16 16.95 3.68
C VAL A 92 -4.03 17.81 4.26
N ASN A 93 -2.78 17.55 3.88
CA ASN A 93 -1.64 18.35 4.32
C ASN A 93 -1.74 19.81 3.85
N ASP A 94 -2.10 20.01 2.59
CA ASP A 94 -2.29 21.35 2.02
C ASP A 94 -3.51 22.06 2.61
N HIS A 95 -4.60 21.34 2.88
CA HIS A 95 -5.73 21.90 3.61
C HIS A 95 -5.34 22.40 5.00
N VAL A 96 -4.61 21.60 5.77
CA VAL A 96 -4.10 22.00 7.11
C VAL A 96 -3.16 23.21 7.00
N ARG A 97 -2.30 23.25 5.97
CA ARG A 97 -1.42 24.40 5.69
C ARG A 97 -2.22 25.67 5.43
N VAL A 98 -3.32 25.57 4.68
CA VAL A 98 -4.25 26.69 4.45
C VAL A 98 -4.89 27.12 5.77
N LEU A 99 -5.38 26.20 6.59
CA LEU A 99 -6.01 26.53 7.89
C LEU A 99 -5.07 27.25 8.85
N ILE A 100 -3.79 26.86 8.89
CA ILE A 100 -2.79 27.42 9.82
C ILE A 100 -2.14 28.70 9.26
N SER A 101 -2.28 28.99 7.96
CA SER A 101 -1.67 30.16 7.34
C SER A 101 -2.17 31.47 7.97
N ALA A 102 -1.25 32.40 8.25
CA ALA A 102 -1.59 33.75 8.72
C ALA A 102 -2.35 34.56 7.66
N GLN A 103 -2.20 34.19 6.38
CA GLN A 103 -2.91 34.77 5.23
C GLN A 103 -3.42 33.61 4.35
N PRO A 104 -4.50 32.92 4.76
CA PRO A 104 -5.04 31.77 4.02
C PRO A 104 -5.62 32.18 2.65
N LEU A 105 -5.89 33.48 2.50
CA LEU A 105 -6.47 34.10 1.33
C LEU A 105 -5.54 35.23 0.90
N GLU A 106 -5.00 35.12 -0.31
CA GLU A 106 -4.29 36.24 -0.95
C GLU A 106 -5.29 37.22 -1.60
N VAL A 107 -6.49 36.73 -1.91
CA VAL A 107 -7.66 37.55 -2.26
C VAL A 107 -8.84 37.15 -1.40
N LYS A 108 -9.33 38.10 -0.59
CA LYS A 108 -10.63 38.01 0.06
C LYS A 108 -11.68 38.49 -0.94
N SER A 109 -12.57 37.62 -1.39
CA SER A 109 -13.60 38.01 -2.36
C SER A 109 -14.94 37.37 -2.03
N GLY A 110 -16.01 38.14 -2.16
CA GLY A 110 -17.40 37.67 -2.10
C GLY A 110 -17.95 37.18 -3.45
N GLY A 111 -17.08 36.72 -4.37
CA GLY A 111 -17.51 36.18 -5.68
C GLY A 111 -16.35 35.77 -6.60
N ILE A 112 -16.61 34.84 -7.53
CA ILE A 112 -15.59 34.26 -8.43
C ILE A 112 -14.98 35.30 -9.39
N HIS A 113 -15.72 36.36 -9.69
CA HIS A 113 -15.36 37.38 -10.69
C HIS A 113 -14.16 38.26 -10.30
N GLN A 114 -13.77 38.28 -9.01
CA GLN A 114 -12.52 38.92 -8.59
C GLN A 114 -11.37 37.91 -8.48
N VAL A 115 -11.68 36.61 -8.32
CA VAL A 115 -10.70 35.55 -8.06
C VAL A 115 -10.12 34.98 -9.36
N ARG A 116 -10.95 34.74 -10.39
CA ARG A 116 -10.46 34.20 -11.68
C ARG A 116 -9.45 35.11 -12.37
N PRO A 117 -9.70 36.44 -12.52
CA PRO A 117 -8.71 37.32 -13.13
C PRO A 117 -7.42 37.38 -12.31
N TRP A 118 -7.49 37.28 -10.98
CA TRP A 118 -6.32 37.32 -10.10
C TRP A 118 -5.38 36.12 -10.27
N PHE A 119 -5.88 34.97 -10.72
CA PHE A 119 -5.03 33.82 -11.07
C PHE A 119 -4.24 34.02 -12.37
N THR A 120 -4.65 34.96 -13.23
CA THR A 120 -4.00 35.25 -14.51
C THR A 120 -2.55 35.69 -14.28
N GLY A 121 -1.59 34.97 -14.86
CA GLY A 121 -0.16 35.24 -14.73
C GLY A 121 0.50 34.69 -13.45
N ARG A 122 -0.27 34.15 -12.50
CA ARG A 122 0.28 33.44 -11.32
C ARG A 122 0.34 31.93 -11.53
N LEU A 123 -0.61 31.39 -12.28
CA LEU A 123 -0.69 30.01 -12.73
C LEU A 123 -0.41 29.93 -14.24
N ASP A 124 0.12 28.79 -14.67
CA ASP A 124 0.32 28.40 -16.07
C ASP A 124 -0.96 27.81 -16.71
N PHE A 125 -2.06 27.76 -15.95
CA PHE A 125 -3.39 27.35 -16.42
C PHE A 125 -4.49 28.23 -15.81
N ALA A 126 -5.67 28.22 -16.44
CA ALA A 126 -6.85 28.92 -15.91
C ALA A 126 -7.73 27.93 -15.12
N PRO A 127 -7.91 28.10 -13.79
CA PRO A 127 -8.76 27.21 -13.01
C PRO A 127 -10.23 27.38 -13.40
N VAL A 128 -10.89 26.28 -13.76
CA VAL A 128 -12.32 26.26 -14.11
C VAL A 128 -13.14 25.88 -12.88
N VAL A 129 -13.85 26.86 -12.30
CA VAL A 129 -14.68 26.68 -11.09
C VAL A 129 -16.06 27.29 -11.32
N PRO A 130 -17.08 26.53 -11.75
CA PRO A 130 -18.36 27.06 -12.21
C PRO A 130 -19.27 27.61 -11.11
N PHE A 131 -19.01 27.27 -9.85
CA PHE A 131 -19.83 27.68 -8.72
C PHE A 131 -19.16 28.81 -7.93
N GLU A 132 -19.83 29.96 -7.87
CA GLU A 132 -19.29 31.19 -7.28
C GLU A 132 -19.48 31.29 -5.77
N GLY A 133 -20.21 30.33 -5.19
CA GLY A 133 -20.66 30.35 -3.81
C GLY A 133 -22.12 30.78 -3.68
N ASP A 134 -22.74 30.41 -2.58
CA ASP A 134 -24.09 30.82 -2.19
C ASP A 134 -24.18 30.99 -0.67
N ALA A 135 -25.40 31.09 -0.12
CA ALA A 135 -25.61 31.25 1.32
C ALA A 135 -25.16 30.04 2.15
N GLU A 136 -25.15 28.83 1.56
CA GLU A 136 -24.76 27.59 2.23
C GLU A 136 -23.25 27.35 2.12
N PHE A 137 -22.68 27.64 0.95
CA PHE A 137 -21.25 27.55 0.66
C PHE A 137 -20.70 28.88 0.15
N PRO A 138 -20.55 29.89 1.02
CA PRO A 138 -20.00 31.17 0.60
C PRO A 138 -18.53 31.02 0.19
N LEU A 139 -18.17 31.52 -0.99
CA LEU A 139 -16.77 31.65 -1.38
C LEU A 139 -16.14 32.77 -0.54
N GLN A 140 -15.12 32.44 0.23
CA GLN A 140 -14.41 33.37 1.10
C GLN A 140 -13.24 34.05 0.37
N GLY A 141 -12.64 33.34 -0.60
CA GLY A 141 -11.54 33.85 -1.39
C GLY A 141 -10.71 32.76 -2.07
N GLY A 142 -9.51 33.16 -2.50
CA GLY A 142 -8.53 32.23 -3.03
C GLY A 142 -7.08 32.65 -2.82
N ALA A 143 -6.17 31.72 -3.09
CA ALA A 143 -4.73 31.88 -3.02
C ALA A 143 -4.05 30.94 -4.03
N VAL A 144 -2.75 31.14 -4.28
CA VAL A 144 -1.93 30.14 -4.98
C VAL A 144 -1.29 29.24 -3.94
N GLY A 145 -1.42 27.93 -4.15
CA GLY A 145 -0.80 26.91 -3.33
C GLY A 145 0.03 25.97 -4.18
N TYR A 146 0.42 24.87 -3.57
CA TYR A 146 1.03 23.74 -4.25
C TYR A 146 0.24 22.47 -3.96
N PHE A 147 0.33 21.48 -4.84
CA PHE A 147 -0.23 20.15 -4.67
C PHE A 147 0.65 19.14 -5.39
N VAL A 148 1.35 18.24 -4.70
CA VAL A 148 2.28 17.29 -5.35
C VAL A 148 3.28 18.03 -6.28
N ASP A 149 4.03 18.96 -5.69
CA ASP A 149 5.13 19.72 -6.32
C ASP A 149 4.76 20.62 -7.52
N ARG A 150 3.48 20.88 -7.77
CA ARG A 150 3.04 21.83 -8.81
C ARG A 150 2.16 22.92 -8.23
N LYS A 151 2.07 24.06 -8.92
CA LYS A 151 1.18 25.14 -8.53
C LYS A 151 -0.28 24.70 -8.62
N ALA A 152 -1.06 25.11 -7.62
CA ALA A 152 -2.49 24.87 -7.54
C ALA A 152 -3.23 26.17 -7.24
N ALA A 153 -4.43 26.32 -7.80
CA ALA A 153 -5.38 27.31 -7.32
C ALA A 153 -6.04 26.78 -6.04
N VAL A 154 -5.97 27.54 -4.96
CA VAL A 154 -6.69 27.26 -3.72
C VAL A 154 -7.89 28.18 -3.67
N LEU A 155 -9.09 27.62 -3.55
CA LEU A 155 -10.30 28.36 -3.23
C LEU A 155 -10.83 27.90 -1.88
N VAL A 156 -11.31 28.83 -1.09
CA VAL A 156 -11.80 28.56 0.26
C VAL A 156 -13.28 28.88 0.32
N TYR A 157 -14.09 27.87 0.62
CA TYR A 157 -15.52 27.99 0.86
C TYR A 157 -15.80 27.85 2.35
N GLY A 158 -16.76 28.61 2.86
CA GLY A 158 -17.29 28.39 4.20
C GLY A 158 -18.41 27.35 4.18
N HIS A 159 -18.66 26.70 5.31
CA HIS A 159 -19.90 25.99 5.59
C HIS A 159 -20.15 26.00 7.10
N ARG A 160 -21.13 26.81 7.54
CA ARG A 160 -21.37 27.10 8.96
C ARG A 160 -20.08 27.63 9.63
N LEU A 161 -19.52 26.90 10.60
CA LEU A 161 -18.26 27.23 11.28
C LEU A 161 -17.03 26.56 10.65
N HIS A 162 -17.22 25.71 9.64
CA HIS A 162 -16.16 24.93 9.02
C HIS A 162 -15.68 25.57 7.71
N THR A 163 -14.44 25.25 7.37
CA THR A 163 -13.78 25.71 6.15
C THR A 163 -13.61 24.53 5.21
N ILE A 164 -13.90 24.74 3.92
CA ILE A 164 -13.72 23.76 2.86
C ILE A 164 -12.70 24.31 1.87
N SER A 165 -11.63 23.56 1.61
CA SER A 165 -10.63 23.93 0.61
C SER A 165 -10.86 23.17 -0.69
N LEU A 166 -10.89 23.91 -1.80
CA LEU A 166 -10.85 23.38 -3.15
C LEU A 166 -9.49 23.69 -3.76
N LEU A 167 -8.74 22.64 -4.08
CA LEU A 167 -7.51 22.70 -4.84
C LEU A 167 -7.81 22.36 -6.29
N VAL A 168 -7.39 23.21 -7.23
CA VAL A 168 -7.43 22.95 -8.67
C VAL A 168 -6.01 22.95 -9.19
N PHE A 169 -5.61 21.89 -9.89
CA PHE A 169 -4.23 21.68 -10.35
C PHE A 169 -4.20 20.92 -11.68
N ARG A 170 -3.05 20.92 -12.36
CA ARG A 170 -2.86 20.10 -13.56
C ARG A 170 -2.88 18.61 -13.21
N ALA A 171 -3.72 17.82 -13.87
CA ALA A 171 -3.91 16.39 -13.53
C ALA A 171 -2.84 15.45 -14.10
N ASP A 172 -1.99 15.94 -15.01
CA ASP A 172 -1.02 15.17 -15.78
C ASP A 172 0.12 14.61 -14.91
N GLY A 173 0.52 13.37 -15.20
CA GLY A 173 1.62 12.71 -14.49
C GLY A 173 1.32 12.33 -13.03
N LEU A 174 0.10 12.54 -12.53
CA LEU A 174 -0.32 12.07 -11.20
C LEU A 174 -0.84 10.63 -11.26
N ASP A 175 -0.56 9.86 -10.22
CA ASP A 175 -0.97 8.46 -10.09
C ASP A 175 -2.38 8.38 -9.49
N TRP A 176 -3.39 8.55 -10.35
CA TRP A 176 -4.80 8.55 -9.94
C TRP A 176 -5.31 7.14 -9.57
N PRO A 177 -6.27 7.02 -8.64
CA PRO A 177 -6.93 5.75 -8.35
C PRO A 177 -7.61 5.20 -9.61
N ARG A 178 -7.52 3.88 -9.84
CA ARG A 178 -8.15 3.25 -11.03
C ARG A 178 -9.56 2.74 -10.74
N ARG A 179 -9.93 2.59 -9.47
CA ARG A 179 -11.21 2.03 -8.99
C ARG A 179 -11.74 2.85 -7.81
N GLY A 180 -12.97 2.56 -7.39
CA GLY A 180 -13.62 3.24 -6.26
C GLY A 180 -14.20 4.61 -6.60
N TRP A 181 -14.34 4.90 -7.89
CA TRP A 181 -15.02 6.10 -8.39
C TRP A 181 -16.53 5.97 -8.17
N THR A 182 -17.15 7.07 -7.75
CA THR A 182 -18.59 7.19 -7.58
C THR A 182 -19.08 8.49 -8.19
N ARG A 183 -20.32 8.48 -8.67
CA ARG A 183 -20.91 9.64 -9.32
C ARG A 183 -21.27 10.72 -8.30
N VAL A 184 -20.76 11.93 -8.52
CA VAL A 184 -21.09 13.12 -7.74
C VAL A 184 -21.42 14.26 -8.71
N GLY A 185 -22.70 14.62 -8.78
CA GLY A 185 -23.20 15.55 -9.78
C GLY A 185 -22.96 15.04 -11.21
N GLY A 186 -22.22 15.81 -12.00
CA GLY A 186 -21.86 15.51 -13.38
C GLY A 186 -20.58 14.73 -13.59
N VAL A 187 -19.83 14.39 -12.54
CA VAL A 187 -18.49 13.78 -12.65
C VAL A 187 -18.37 12.50 -11.81
N GLU A 188 -17.38 11.68 -12.17
CA GLU A 188 -16.92 10.58 -11.33
C GLU A 188 -15.87 11.12 -10.35
N ALA A 189 -16.11 10.92 -9.06
CA ALA A 189 -15.24 11.35 -7.98
C ALA A 189 -14.82 10.16 -7.12
N TYR A 190 -13.57 10.16 -6.69
CA TYR A 190 -13.04 9.25 -5.70
C TYR A 190 -13.18 9.90 -4.31
N ALA A 191 -13.76 9.17 -3.36
CA ALA A 191 -14.06 9.67 -2.02
C ALA A 191 -13.30 8.89 -0.96
N GLU A 192 -12.61 9.60 -0.08
CA GLU A 192 -11.85 8.99 1.01
C GLU A 192 -11.86 9.87 2.26
N ALA A 193 -11.90 9.23 3.43
CA ALA A 193 -11.80 9.88 4.72
C ALA A 193 -10.46 9.51 5.35
N THR A 194 -9.66 10.51 5.74
CA THR A 194 -8.32 10.34 6.30
C THR A 194 -8.05 11.39 7.35
N ARG A 195 -7.54 10.99 8.52
CA ARG A 195 -7.18 11.89 9.63
C ARG A 195 -8.31 12.83 10.08
N GLY A 196 -9.56 12.39 10.00
CA GLY A 196 -10.74 13.19 10.37
C GLY A 196 -11.22 14.16 9.28
N PHE A 197 -10.53 14.23 8.14
CA PHE A 197 -10.94 15.02 6.98
C PHE A 197 -11.57 14.13 5.91
N ASN A 198 -12.63 14.63 5.29
CA ASN A 198 -13.23 14.06 4.10
C ASN A 198 -12.59 14.71 2.87
N THR A 199 -12.20 13.87 1.91
CA THR A 199 -11.59 14.30 0.64
C THR A 199 -12.37 13.74 -0.53
N LEU A 200 -12.68 14.59 -1.50
CA LEU A 200 -13.19 14.21 -2.82
C LEU A 200 -12.16 14.60 -3.87
N LEU A 201 -11.77 13.63 -4.70
CA LEU A 201 -10.87 13.81 -5.82
C LEU A 201 -11.64 13.57 -7.12
N TRP A 202 -11.57 14.49 -8.07
CA TRP A 202 -12.10 14.25 -9.42
C TRP A 202 -11.23 14.90 -10.48
N ARG A 203 -11.48 14.49 -11.72
CA ARG A 203 -10.85 15.08 -12.90
C ARG A 203 -11.91 15.57 -13.85
N ARG A 204 -11.60 16.69 -14.51
CA ARG A 204 -12.34 17.20 -15.65
C ARG A 204 -11.32 17.77 -16.63
N ASP A 205 -11.32 17.23 -17.85
CA ASP A 205 -10.35 17.55 -18.87
C ASP A 205 -8.90 17.33 -18.38
N ASP A 206 -8.06 18.36 -18.43
CA ASP A 206 -6.67 18.34 -17.97
C ASP A 206 -6.48 18.86 -16.53
N LEU A 207 -7.58 19.16 -15.83
CA LEU A 207 -7.58 19.64 -14.46
C LEU A 207 -8.00 18.55 -13.46
N GLY A 208 -7.25 18.51 -12.37
CA GLY A 208 -7.54 17.74 -11.17
C GLY A 208 -8.11 18.64 -10.10
N TYR A 209 -9.03 18.10 -9.34
CA TYR A 209 -9.72 18.80 -8.27
C TYR A 209 -9.64 17.97 -6.99
N ALA A 210 -9.26 18.62 -5.90
CA ALA A 210 -9.32 18.03 -4.56
C ALA A 210 -10.13 18.94 -3.64
N LEU A 211 -11.21 18.41 -3.08
CA LEU A 211 -12.07 19.12 -2.15
C LEU A 211 -11.94 18.47 -0.77
N ILE A 212 -11.54 19.25 0.23
CA ILE A 212 -11.13 18.76 1.55
C ILE A 212 -11.79 19.58 2.65
N SER A 213 -12.35 18.90 3.65
CA SER A 213 -12.87 19.53 4.87
C SER A 213 -13.15 18.50 5.97
N ASP A 214 -13.32 18.97 7.21
CA ASP A 214 -13.82 18.22 8.36
C ASP A 214 -15.36 18.16 8.43
N VAL A 215 -16.07 18.78 7.48
CA VAL A 215 -17.53 18.68 7.38
C VAL A 215 -18.03 17.27 7.07
N GLU A 216 -19.31 17.02 7.33
CA GLU A 216 -19.95 15.75 7.00
C GLU A 216 -19.81 15.39 5.50
N PRO A 217 -19.62 14.10 5.17
CA PRO A 217 -19.45 13.66 3.79
C PRO A 217 -20.60 14.03 2.84
N ALA A 218 -21.81 14.23 3.37
CA ALA A 218 -22.97 14.66 2.60
C ALA A 218 -22.85 16.12 2.15
N ALA A 219 -22.45 17.02 3.06
CA ALA A 219 -22.23 18.43 2.75
C ALA A 219 -21.08 18.60 1.74
N LEU A 220 -19.99 17.85 1.90
CA LEU A 220 -18.86 17.88 0.97
C LEU A 220 -19.28 17.43 -0.45
N ARG A 221 -20.10 16.37 -0.54
CA ARG A 221 -20.67 15.91 -1.82
C ARG A 221 -21.63 16.92 -2.43
N ALA A 222 -22.42 17.62 -1.61
CA ALA A 222 -23.33 18.66 -2.09
C ALA A 222 -22.58 19.82 -2.76
N LEU A 223 -21.49 20.29 -2.14
CA LEU A 223 -20.62 21.30 -2.75
C LEU A 223 -19.95 20.79 -4.02
N ALA A 224 -19.41 19.57 -4.01
CA ALA A 224 -18.81 18.96 -5.20
C ALA A 224 -19.80 18.86 -6.38
N ALA A 225 -21.08 18.54 -6.12
CA ALA A 225 -22.11 18.51 -7.15
C ALA A 225 -22.39 19.89 -7.77
N ARG A 226 -22.29 20.97 -7.00
CA ARG A 226 -22.40 22.36 -7.50
C ARG A 226 -21.16 22.78 -8.30
N LEU A 227 -19.98 22.35 -7.88
CA LEU A 227 -18.70 22.60 -8.55
C LEU A 227 -18.54 21.80 -9.84
N ALA A 228 -19.24 20.69 -9.98
CA ALA A 228 -19.19 19.82 -11.13
C ALA A 228 -20.62 19.53 -11.65
N PRO A 229 -21.36 20.56 -12.12
CA PRO A 229 -22.68 20.34 -12.69
C PRO A 229 -22.55 19.43 -13.91
N GLY A 230 -23.53 18.54 -14.09
CA GLY A 230 -23.66 17.77 -15.33
C GLY A 230 -23.80 18.71 -16.52
N SER A 231 -23.16 18.37 -17.63
CA SER A 231 -23.35 19.02 -18.92
C SER A 231 -24.80 18.98 -19.37
#